data_AF-A0A6B3G296-F1
#
_entry.id   AF-A0A6B3G296-F1
#
_cell.length_a   1.000
_cell.length_b   1.000
_cell.length_c   1.000
_cell.angle_alpha   90.00
_cell.angle_beta   90.00
_cell.angle_gamma   90.00
#
_symmetry.space_group_name_H-M   'P 1'
#
loop_
_entity.id
_entity.type
_entity.pdbx_description
1 polymer ?
#
loop_
_entity_poly.entity_id
_entity_poly.type
_entity_poly.pdbx_seq_one_letter_code
_entity_poly.pdbx_strand_id
1 'polypeptide(L)'
;MLIELRGLSNAERSVALYVSDMPDRYRYQRGDYAQLESWIIQGATRLGLERLYRLAALLSGYRLAWVEECVSAVQEQAHAERFPKTARLDRAARMASIVSLDSPMSEAAKARGLHPQFDGGCPTCQGAGQVWERWIAPGCDWEEEGYEPCPMCPGPVSSVERVAVAA
;
A
#
# COMPACT_ATOMS: atom_id res chain seq x y z
N MET A 1 3.99 -9.49 -18.35
CA MET A 1 4.75 -9.13 -17.14
C MET A 1 4.55 -10.23 -16.10
N LEU A 2 5.63 -10.80 -15.57
CA LEU A 2 5.57 -11.83 -14.52
C LEU A 2 5.49 -11.14 -13.15
N ILE A 3 4.48 -11.44 -12.35
CA ILE A 3 4.36 -10.93 -10.97
C ILE A 3 5.08 -11.89 -10.05
N GLU A 4 6.08 -11.39 -9.33
CA GLU A 4 6.85 -12.16 -8.35
C GLU A 4 6.51 -11.72 -6.92
N LEU A 5 6.34 -12.69 -6.02
CA LEU A 5 6.00 -12.43 -4.63
C LEU A 5 7.01 -11.51 -3.91
N ARG A 6 8.30 -11.68 -4.19
CA ARG A 6 9.37 -10.83 -3.61
C ARG A 6 9.29 -9.39 -4.13
N GLY A 7 8.71 -9.19 -5.31
CA GLY A 7 8.46 -7.88 -5.88
C GLY A 7 7.32 -7.12 -5.23
N LEU A 8 6.60 -7.71 -4.26
CA LEU A 8 5.45 -7.11 -3.60
C LEU A 8 5.73 -6.73 -2.14
N SER A 9 5.33 -5.52 -1.73
CA SER A 9 5.39 -5.04 -0.34
C SER A 9 4.39 -5.78 0.57
N ASN A 10 4.50 -5.65 1.89
CA ASN A 10 3.56 -6.34 2.81
C ASN A 10 2.12 -5.80 2.66
N ALA A 11 1.97 -4.50 2.40
CA ALA A 11 0.67 -3.89 2.11
C ALA A 11 0.11 -4.40 0.77
N GLU A 12 0.96 -4.51 -0.26
CA GLU A 12 0.59 -5.07 -1.57
C GLU A 12 0.15 -6.54 -1.43
N ARG A 13 0.91 -7.36 -0.70
CA ARG A 13 0.52 -8.74 -0.37
C ARG A 13 -0.82 -8.82 0.36
N SER A 14 -1.07 -7.89 1.27
CA SER A 14 -2.35 -7.81 2.01
C SER A 14 -3.52 -7.50 1.08
N VAL A 15 -3.39 -6.49 0.21
CA VAL A 15 -4.45 -6.13 -0.76
C VAL A 15 -4.67 -7.25 -1.77
N ALA A 16 -3.59 -7.86 -2.27
CA ALA A 16 -3.68 -9.00 -3.18
C ALA A 16 -4.46 -10.17 -2.55
N LEU A 17 -4.15 -10.54 -1.30
CA LEU A 17 -4.91 -11.57 -0.58
C LEU A 17 -6.37 -11.16 -0.31
N TYR A 18 -6.63 -9.88 -0.10
CA TYR A 18 -7.99 -9.39 0.07
C TYR A 18 -8.83 -9.61 -1.20
N VAL A 19 -8.28 -9.46 -2.40
CA VAL A 19 -9.02 -9.63 -3.66
C VAL A 19 -8.89 -11.02 -4.30
N SER A 20 -8.09 -11.91 -3.72
CA SER A 20 -7.89 -13.28 -4.21
C SER A 20 -9.02 -14.24 -3.84
N ASP A 21 -8.89 -15.51 -4.22
CA ASP A 21 -9.83 -16.56 -3.82
C ASP A 21 -9.53 -17.15 -2.43
N MET A 22 -8.64 -16.53 -1.64
CA MET A 22 -8.42 -16.92 -0.25
C MET A 22 -9.77 -16.92 0.51
N PRO A 23 -10.14 -18.03 1.19
CA PRO A 23 -11.40 -18.09 1.91
C PRO A 23 -11.47 -17.09 3.08
N ASP A 24 -12.66 -16.49 3.30
CA ASP A 24 -12.87 -15.50 4.38
C ASP A 24 -12.48 -16.02 5.78
N ARG A 25 -12.64 -17.34 6.01
CA ARG A 25 -12.34 -18.01 7.28
C ARG A 25 -11.05 -18.83 7.26
N TYR A 26 -10.19 -18.62 6.27
CA TYR A 26 -8.95 -19.36 6.11
C TYR A 26 -8.05 -19.26 7.36
N ARG A 27 -7.44 -20.37 7.76
CA ARG A 27 -6.47 -20.45 8.87
C ARG A 27 -5.21 -21.11 8.33
N TYR A 28 -4.09 -20.41 8.47
CA TYR A 28 -2.79 -20.91 8.04
C TYR A 28 -2.44 -22.22 8.72
N GLN A 29 -2.00 -23.20 7.93
CA GLN A 29 -1.38 -24.43 8.39
C GLN A 29 0.05 -24.51 7.89
N ARG A 30 0.89 -25.24 8.64
CA ARG A 30 2.28 -25.46 8.22
C ARG A 30 2.30 -26.19 6.88
N GLY A 31 2.95 -25.59 5.88
CA GLY A 31 3.00 -26.12 4.52
C GLY A 31 2.12 -25.37 3.52
N ASP A 32 1.24 -24.47 3.98
CA ASP A 32 0.36 -23.71 3.09
C ASP A 32 1.06 -22.53 2.38
N TYR A 33 2.37 -22.38 2.56
CA TYR A 33 3.13 -21.26 2.02
C TYR A 33 2.94 -21.10 0.49
N ALA A 34 3.06 -22.19 -0.27
CA ALA A 34 2.86 -22.15 -1.72
C ALA A 34 1.42 -21.77 -2.12
N GLN A 35 0.43 -22.17 -1.32
CA GLN A 35 -0.97 -21.79 -1.53
C GLN A 35 -1.17 -20.30 -1.27
N LEU A 36 -0.61 -19.75 -0.18
CA LEU A 36 -0.64 -18.32 0.10
C LEU A 36 0.04 -17.51 -1.00
N GLU A 37 1.21 -17.95 -1.48
CA GLU A 37 1.91 -17.32 -2.60
C GLU A 37 1.04 -17.31 -3.86
N SER A 38 0.41 -18.45 -4.20
CA SER A 38 -0.46 -18.54 -5.37
C SER A 38 -1.65 -17.58 -5.28
N TRP A 39 -2.24 -17.39 -4.09
CA TRP A 39 -3.33 -16.43 -3.89
C TRP A 39 -2.86 -14.98 -3.95
N ILE A 40 -1.65 -14.67 -3.48
CA ILE A 40 -1.05 -13.35 -3.62
C ILE A 40 -0.86 -13.04 -5.12
N ILE A 41 -0.22 -13.94 -5.86
CA ILE A 41 0.02 -13.74 -7.30
C ILE A 41 -1.32 -13.63 -8.05
N GLN A 42 -2.30 -14.48 -7.72
CA GLN A 42 -3.64 -14.43 -8.28
C GLN A 42 -4.31 -13.06 -8.04
N GLY A 43 -4.28 -12.57 -6.79
CA GLY A 43 -4.88 -11.29 -6.43
C GLY A 43 -4.20 -10.11 -7.13
N ALA A 44 -2.87 -10.11 -7.18
CA ALA A 44 -2.09 -9.10 -7.87
C ALA A 44 -2.36 -9.10 -9.38
N THR A 45 -2.47 -10.29 -9.99
CA THR A 45 -2.82 -10.45 -11.42
C THR A 45 -4.24 -9.96 -11.70
N ARG A 46 -5.21 -10.32 -10.85
CA ARG A 46 -6.62 -9.93 -10.99
C ARG A 46 -6.81 -8.41 -10.90
N LEU A 47 -6.07 -7.76 -10.00
CA LEU A 47 -6.20 -6.33 -9.76
C LEU A 47 -5.42 -5.48 -10.78
N GLY A 48 -4.32 -6.01 -11.30
CA GLY A 48 -3.31 -5.23 -12.00
C GLY A 48 -2.38 -4.52 -11.02
N LEU A 49 -1.11 -4.37 -11.43
CA LEU A 49 -0.05 -3.85 -10.57
C LEU A 49 -0.30 -2.39 -10.17
N GLU A 50 -0.57 -1.49 -11.12
CA GLU A 50 -0.88 -0.07 -10.87
C GLU A 50 -1.94 0.11 -9.76
N ARG A 51 -3.10 -0.55 -9.91
CA ARG A 51 -4.20 -0.47 -8.95
C ARG A 51 -3.85 -1.13 -7.61
N LEU A 52 -3.07 -2.21 -7.63
CA LEU A 52 -2.57 -2.84 -6.41
C LEU A 52 -1.75 -1.88 -5.56
N TYR A 53 -0.85 -1.13 -6.19
CA TYR A 53 0.05 -0.22 -5.48
C TYR A 53 -0.67 0.94 -4.88
N ARG A 54 -1.57 1.55 -5.65
CA ARG A 54 -2.41 2.62 -5.14
C ARG A 54 -3.23 2.17 -3.93
N LEU A 55 -3.93 1.03 -4.03
CA LEU A 55 -4.72 0.51 -2.91
C LEU A 55 -3.85 0.13 -1.70
N ALA A 56 -2.65 -0.40 -1.93
CA ALA A 56 -1.72 -0.73 -0.86
C ALA A 56 -1.19 0.50 -0.14
N ALA A 57 -0.84 1.55 -0.88
CA ALA A 57 -0.34 2.79 -0.31
C ALA A 57 -1.43 3.49 0.53
N LEU A 58 -2.67 3.53 0.03
CA LEU A 58 -3.84 4.04 0.76
C LEU A 58 -4.20 3.20 2.00
N LEU A 59 -4.06 1.87 1.91
CA LEU A 59 -4.21 0.99 3.08
C LEU A 59 -3.15 1.29 4.14
N SER A 60 -1.89 1.48 3.73
CA SER A 60 -0.79 1.82 4.63
C SER A 60 -1.01 3.17 5.32
N GLY A 61 -1.43 4.20 4.59
CA GLY A 61 -1.68 5.52 5.19
C GLY A 61 -2.88 5.55 6.12
N TYR A 62 -3.97 4.86 5.78
CA TYR A 62 -5.07 4.66 6.73
C TYR A 62 -4.60 3.99 8.02
N ARG A 63 -3.82 2.90 7.92
CA ARG A 63 -3.29 2.20 9.09
C ARG A 63 -2.38 3.08 9.93
N LEU A 64 -1.54 3.88 9.30
CA LEU A 64 -0.65 4.81 9.99
C LEU A 64 -1.48 5.86 10.75
N ALA A 65 -2.46 6.50 10.10
CA ALA A 65 -3.35 7.45 10.77
C ALA A 65 -4.18 6.81 11.90
N TRP A 66 -4.58 5.55 11.74
CA TRP A 66 -5.33 4.80 12.76
C TRP A 66 -4.48 4.49 14.00
N VAL A 67 -3.23 4.08 13.82
CA VAL A 67 -2.29 3.87 14.93
C VAL A 67 -1.98 5.17 15.66
N GLU A 68 -1.89 6.28 14.94
CA GLU A 68 -1.64 7.61 15.50
C GLU A 68 -2.91 8.33 16.00
N GLU A 69 -4.05 7.63 16.05
CA GLU A 69 -5.34 8.13 16.56
C GLU A 69 -5.84 9.44 15.89
N CYS A 70 -5.54 9.64 14.61
CA CYS A 70 -5.85 10.89 13.90
C CYS A 70 -6.61 10.69 12.57
N VAL A 71 -7.22 9.53 12.36
CA VAL A 71 -8.03 9.26 11.16
C VAL A 71 -9.13 10.30 11.00
N SER A 72 -9.21 10.91 9.81
CA SER A 72 -10.30 11.83 9.46
C SER A 72 -11.55 11.08 8.99
N ALA A 73 -12.72 11.70 9.08
CA ALA A 73 -13.97 11.11 8.59
C ALA A 73 -13.92 10.77 7.08
N VAL A 74 -13.17 11.55 6.28
CA VAL A 74 -12.95 11.29 4.85
C VAL A 74 -12.14 10.01 4.66
N GLN A 75 -11.11 9.80 5.48
CA GLN A 75 -10.28 8.60 5.43
C GLN A 75 -11.05 7.35 5.89
N GLU A 76 -11.85 7.48 6.95
CA GLU A 76 -12.73 6.40 7.42
C GLU A 76 -13.70 5.96 6.32
N GLN A 77 -14.38 6.91 5.68
CA GLN A 77 -15.32 6.64 4.60
C GLN A 77 -14.62 6.00 3.39
N ALA A 78 -13.53 6.60 2.90
CA ALA A 78 -12.79 6.08 1.74
C ALA A 78 -12.21 4.68 2.00
N HIS A 79 -11.76 4.41 3.24
CA HIS A 79 -11.30 3.08 3.64
C HIS A 79 -12.44 2.06 3.63
N ALA A 80 -13.59 2.39 4.22
CA ALA A 80 -14.76 1.52 4.26
C ALA A 80 -15.31 1.21 2.85
N GLU A 81 -15.29 2.18 1.94
CA GLU A 81 -15.69 2.00 0.53
C GLU A 81 -14.75 1.05 -0.23
N ARG A 82 -13.43 1.18 -0.02
CA ARG A 82 -12.42 0.32 -0.69
C ARG A 82 -12.37 -1.08 -0.09
N PHE A 83 -12.57 -1.20 1.22
CA PHE A 83 -12.43 -2.46 1.95
C PHE A 83 -13.66 -2.76 2.84
N PRO A 84 -14.85 -2.97 2.25
CA PRO A 84 -16.11 -3.13 2.99
C PRO A 84 -16.19 -4.40 3.87
N LYS A 85 -15.20 -5.30 3.77
CA LYS A 85 -15.12 -6.55 4.54
C LYS A 85 -13.93 -6.51 5.50
N THR A 86 -14.02 -5.75 6.58
CA THR A 86 -12.93 -5.54 7.55
C THR A 86 -12.31 -6.85 8.04
N ALA A 87 -13.13 -7.83 8.43
CA ALA A 87 -12.63 -9.12 8.91
C ALA A 87 -11.77 -9.88 7.87
N ARG A 88 -12.09 -9.72 6.58
CA ARG A 88 -11.31 -10.29 5.47
C ARG A 88 -10.01 -9.53 5.27
N LEU A 89 -10.04 -8.20 5.37
CA LEU A 89 -8.83 -7.36 5.29
C LEU A 89 -7.85 -7.68 6.42
N ASP A 90 -8.34 -7.82 7.66
CA ASP A 90 -7.53 -8.21 8.81
C ASP A 90 -6.90 -9.59 8.61
N ARG A 91 -7.67 -10.53 8.07
CA ARG A 91 -7.17 -11.87 7.75
C ARG A 91 -6.06 -11.80 6.72
N ALA A 92 -6.29 -11.11 5.62
CA ALA A 92 -5.33 -10.93 4.54
C ALA A 92 -4.02 -10.30 5.04
N ALA A 93 -4.12 -9.30 5.92
CA ALA A 93 -2.98 -8.66 6.55
C ALA A 93 -2.14 -9.62 7.39
N ARG A 94 -2.79 -10.43 8.25
CA ARG A 94 -2.11 -11.44 9.07
C ARG A 94 -1.40 -12.47 8.20
N MET A 95 -2.05 -12.96 7.14
CA MET A 95 -1.46 -13.94 6.23
C MET A 95 -0.28 -13.35 5.43
N ALA A 96 -0.40 -12.11 4.96
CA ALA A 96 0.69 -11.40 4.30
C ALA A 96 1.93 -11.27 5.20
N SER A 97 1.73 -10.96 6.50
CA SER A 97 2.83 -10.87 7.46
C SER A 97 3.53 -12.21 7.69
N ILE A 98 2.80 -13.34 7.70
CA ILE A 98 3.41 -14.68 7.78
C ILE A 98 4.30 -14.94 6.56
N VAL A 99 3.80 -14.68 5.35
CA VAL A 99 4.56 -14.87 4.11
C VAL A 99 5.82 -14.01 4.08
N SER A 100 5.78 -12.82 4.67
CA SER A 100 6.95 -11.93 4.75
C SER A 100 8.09 -12.43 5.63
N LEU A 101 7.85 -13.40 6.52
CA LEU A 101 8.90 -14.07 7.29
C LEU A 101 9.69 -15.06 6.43
N ASP A 102 8.99 -15.81 5.58
CA ASP A 102 9.58 -16.86 4.74
C ASP A 102 10.05 -16.32 3.36
N SER A 103 9.50 -15.19 2.92
CA SER A 103 9.74 -14.57 1.61
C SER A 103 10.16 -13.10 1.72
N PRO A 104 11.46 -12.80 1.75
CA PRO A 104 11.92 -11.43 1.91
C PRO A 104 11.52 -10.58 0.69
N MET A 105 10.96 -9.41 0.97
CA MET A 105 10.65 -8.38 -0.02
C MET A 105 11.94 -7.84 -0.65
N SER A 106 11.89 -7.51 -1.95
CA SER A 106 12.95 -6.77 -2.62
C SER A 106 13.08 -5.37 -2.03
N GLU A 107 14.24 -4.72 -2.23
CA GLU A 107 14.44 -3.34 -1.76
C GLU A 107 13.45 -2.37 -2.42
N ALA A 108 13.14 -2.56 -3.69
CA ALA A 108 12.12 -1.78 -4.38
C ALA A 108 10.73 -1.96 -3.74
N ALA A 109 10.37 -3.18 -3.33
CA ALA A 109 9.10 -3.44 -2.65
C ALA A 109 9.05 -2.85 -1.25
N LYS A 110 10.16 -2.89 -0.51
CA LYS A 110 10.28 -2.24 0.79
C LYS A 110 10.13 -0.73 0.67
N ALA A 111 10.89 -0.11 -0.25
CA ALA A 111 10.88 1.33 -0.47
C ALA A 111 9.46 1.86 -0.68
N ARG A 112 8.70 1.26 -1.61
CA ARG A 112 7.31 1.67 -1.87
C ARG A 112 6.37 1.42 -0.70
N GLY A 113 6.61 0.36 0.08
CA GLY A 113 5.90 0.11 1.32
C GLY A 113 6.09 1.20 2.38
N LEU A 114 7.13 2.04 2.26
CA LEU A 114 7.42 3.18 3.13
C LEU A 114 6.76 4.50 2.67
N HIS A 115 6.05 4.50 1.54
CA HIS A 115 5.34 5.68 1.00
C HIS A 115 3.81 5.49 1.14
N PRO A 116 3.25 5.70 2.35
CA PRO A 116 1.81 5.65 2.57
C PRO A 116 1.07 6.84 1.96
N GLN A 117 -0.18 6.61 1.56
CA GLN A 117 -1.09 7.62 0.99
C GLN A 117 -2.26 7.92 1.91
N PHE A 118 -2.67 9.18 1.94
CA PHE A 118 -3.78 9.64 2.78
C PHE A 118 -4.89 10.25 1.94
N ASP A 119 -6.12 9.76 2.11
CA ASP A 119 -7.29 10.43 1.54
C ASP A 119 -7.46 11.81 2.17
N GLY A 120 -7.61 12.82 1.31
CA GLY A 120 -7.76 14.22 1.75
C GLY A 120 -6.47 14.84 2.31
N GLY A 121 -5.30 14.21 2.13
CA GLY A 121 -4.02 14.67 2.66
C GLY A 121 -3.74 14.21 4.10
N CYS A 122 -2.55 14.54 4.62
CA CYS A 122 -2.16 14.15 5.99
C CYS A 122 -3.15 14.73 7.02
N PRO A 123 -3.69 13.93 7.95
CA PRO A 123 -4.66 14.42 8.94
C PRO A 123 -4.08 15.41 9.94
N THR A 124 -2.76 15.37 10.18
CA THR A 124 -2.07 16.22 11.17
C THR A 124 -1.70 17.58 10.61
N CYS A 125 -1.00 17.64 9.47
CA CYS A 125 -0.60 18.92 8.88
C CYS A 125 -1.53 19.42 7.77
N GLN A 126 -2.52 18.65 7.33
CA GLN A 126 -3.40 19.01 6.21
C GLN A 126 -2.62 19.40 4.93
N GLY A 127 -1.42 18.82 4.75
CA GLY A 127 -0.52 19.16 3.65
C GLY A 127 0.41 20.36 3.91
N ALA A 128 0.38 20.98 5.10
CA ALA A 128 1.25 22.10 5.46
C ALA A 128 2.72 21.71 5.71
N GLY A 129 3.00 20.44 6.07
CA GLY A 129 4.36 19.85 6.06
C GLY A 129 4.84 19.44 4.65
N GLN A 130 3.87 19.42 3.72
CA GLN A 130 3.82 18.99 2.31
C GLN A 130 3.54 17.48 2.07
N VAL A 131 2.61 17.17 1.17
CA VAL A 131 2.47 15.87 0.47
C VAL A 131 1.79 16.17 -0.87
N TRP A 132 2.47 16.83 -1.80
CA TRP A 132 2.22 16.56 -3.21
C TRP A 132 2.75 15.13 -3.47
N GLU A 133 2.08 14.38 -4.31
CA GLU A 133 2.37 12.96 -4.39
C GLU A 133 2.03 12.51 -5.80
N ARG A 134 2.89 11.65 -6.28
CA ARG A 134 2.79 10.99 -7.56
C ARG A 134 3.97 10.02 -7.46
N TRP A 135 3.67 8.78 -7.73
CA TRP A 135 4.47 7.65 -7.31
C TRP A 135 4.79 6.82 -8.54
N ILE A 136 5.87 6.04 -8.41
CA ILE A 136 6.49 5.25 -9.45
C ILE A 136 5.92 3.84 -9.39
N ALA A 137 5.15 3.43 -10.39
CA ALA A 137 4.44 2.17 -10.38
C ALA A 137 5.40 1.00 -10.49
N PRO A 138 5.34 0.07 -9.54
CA PRO A 138 6.19 -1.10 -9.61
C PRO A 138 5.90 -2.01 -10.82
N GLY A 139 6.85 -2.04 -11.75
CA GLY A 139 6.73 -2.74 -13.02
C GLY A 139 6.35 -1.87 -14.22
N CYS A 140 6.23 -0.55 -14.07
CA CYS A 140 5.77 0.32 -15.16
C CYS A 140 6.94 0.98 -15.89
N ASP A 141 6.78 1.30 -17.19
CA ASP A 141 7.76 2.11 -17.91
C ASP A 141 7.58 3.62 -17.71
N TRP A 142 6.54 4.03 -16.96
CA TRP A 142 6.50 5.33 -16.29
C TRP A 142 5.47 5.35 -15.17
N GLU A 143 5.75 6.12 -14.13
CA GLU A 143 4.74 6.74 -13.30
C GLU A 143 5.38 7.94 -12.60
N GLU A 144 4.53 8.79 -12.08
CA GLU A 144 4.72 10.23 -12.13
C GLU A 144 5.29 10.78 -10.80
N GLU A 145 5.64 12.08 -10.66
CA GLU A 145 6.15 12.66 -9.36
C GLU A 145 5.35 13.82 -8.71
N GLY A 146 5.55 14.00 -7.38
CA GLY A 146 4.74 14.67 -6.34
C GLY A 146 5.53 15.19 -5.07
N TYR A 147 5.29 16.32 -4.38
CA TYR A 147 6.04 16.82 -3.18
C TYR A 147 5.72 16.09 -1.85
N GLU A 148 6.35 14.98 -1.53
CA GLU A 148 6.27 14.42 -0.18
C GLU A 148 7.22 15.15 0.79
N PRO A 149 6.73 15.77 1.89
CA PRO A 149 7.08 15.32 3.24
C PRO A 149 5.96 15.53 4.27
N CYS A 150 5.13 14.53 4.51
CA CYS A 150 4.70 14.27 5.89
C CYS A 150 4.11 12.86 5.99
N PRO A 151 4.95 11.87 6.35
CA PRO A 151 4.51 10.62 6.97
C PRO A 151 4.30 10.83 8.47
N MET A 152 3.47 11.82 8.82
CA MET A 152 3.07 12.29 10.17
C MET A 152 3.91 13.40 10.85
N CYS A 153 4.86 14.02 10.12
CA CYS A 153 5.26 15.45 10.19
C CYS A 153 6.39 15.90 11.16
N PRO A 154 7.67 15.76 10.80
CA PRO A 154 8.75 16.54 11.43
C PRO A 154 9.33 17.65 10.51
N GLY A 155 9.04 18.92 10.82
CA GLY A 155 9.83 20.15 10.50
C GLY A 155 9.86 20.68 9.04
N PRO A 156 10.10 22.00 8.80
CA PRO A 156 9.81 22.63 7.51
C PRO A 156 10.84 22.26 6.45
N VAL A 157 10.38 21.69 5.34
CA VAL A 157 11.25 21.39 4.19
C VAL A 157 11.11 22.49 3.14
N SER A 158 12.25 23.08 2.78
CA SER A 158 12.40 24.17 1.82
C SER A 158 11.91 23.81 0.41
N SER A 159 11.46 24.82 -0.33
CA SER A 159 10.93 24.78 -1.71
C SER A 159 11.73 23.91 -2.69
N VAL A 160 11.04 23.08 -3.47
CA VAL A 160 11.60 22.43 -4.67
C VAL A 160 11.46 23.39 -5.86
N GLU A 161 12.54 23.61 -6.58
CA GLU A 161 12.53 24.36 -7.84
C GLU A 161 11.84 23.55 -8.94
N ARG A 162 10.91 24.19 -9.66
CA ARG A 162 10.33 23.62 -10.88
C ARG A 162 11.31 23.77 -12.03
N VAL A 163 11.86 22.67 -12.53
CA VAL A 163 12.50 22.65 -13.85
C VAL A 163 11.40 22.48 -14.90
N ALA A 164 11.25 23.47 -15.78
CA ALA A 164 10.28 23.42 -16.86
C ALA A 164 10.69 22.37 -17.91
N VAL A 165 9.74 21.55 -18.35
CA VAL A 165 9.91 20.70 -19.54
C VAL A 165 9.56 21.57 -20.75
N ALA A 166 10.54 21.81 -21.62
CA ALA A 166 10.33 22.48 -22.91
C ALA A 166 9.45 21.60 -23.82
N ALA A 167 8.53 22.26 -24.54
CA ALA A 167 7.55 21.67 -25.44
C ALA A 167 8.17 20.98 -26.67
#